data_AF-A0A239W7T1-F1
#
_entry.id   AF-A0A239W7T1-F1
#
_cell.length_a   1.000
_cell.length_b   1.000
_cell.length_c   1.000
_cell.angle_alpha   90.00
_cell.angle_beta   90.00
_cell.angle_gamma   90.00
#
_symmetry.space_group_name_H-M   'P 1'
#
loop_
_entity.id
_entity.type
_entity.pdbx_description
1 polymer ?
#
loop_
_entity_poly.entity_id
_entity_poly.type
_entity_poly.pdbx_seq_one_letter_code
_entity_poly.pdbx_strand_id
1 'polypeptide(L)'
;MKLKYMAAPLVAGALLVPVTLPAQAAADPAPLIRTAPVSSSDADHAKSIIKDLDGQADKLGDLLKFLPAGEYKDQVVDLLHTVFNLRRAAQKIATGKVPFYKLDTLSARVQLVTTIGQTIHDSVNNFQTKPRQANVTMGLEITKAVVILVDPMTTKDEITAEIAAVKDRYKAGLAMPDLKDTDPATIYTKSHLNKAIWQVRHNRAKNLAGKKDRAVIKELNKEIAKAVGVWFRAKSTVGDCKAAEAELNDAYQKALAAPDKEKKAPAQDKKAA
;
A
#
# COMPACT_ATOMS: atom_id res chain seq x y z
N MET A 1 -33.27 -18.52 27.59
CA MET A 1 -32.95 -19.51 28.64
C MET A 1 -31.56 -19.22 29.19
N LYS A 2 -31.48 -18.94 30.49
CA LYS A 2 -30.25 -18.74 31.27
C LYS A 2 -29.71 -20.11 31.73
N LEU A 3 -28.41 -20.37 31.58
CA LEU A 3 -27.67 -21.38 32.35
C LEU A 3 -26.43 -20.68 32.93
N LYS A 4 -26.40 -20.31 34.22
CA LYS A 4 -26.22 -21.13 35.44
C LYS A 4 -24.74 -21.36 35.75
N TYR A 5 -24.23 -20.48 36.61
CA TYR A 5 -23.01 -20.63 37.39
C TYR A 5 -23.08 -21.87 38.28
N MET A 6 -21.98 -22.63 38.32
CA MET A 6 -21.71 -23.65 39.33
C MET A 6 -20.89 -23.01 40.45
N ALA A 7 -21.48 -22.99 41.64
CA ALA A 7 -20.78 -22.77 42.89
C ALA A 7 -20.34 -24.13 43.44
N ALA A 8 -19.19 -24.15 44.13
CA ALA A 8 -18.95 -25.11 45.20
C ALA A 8 -18.08 -24.48 46.31
N PRO A 9 -18.27 -24.87 47.57
CA PRO A 9 -18.01 -24.04 48.75
C PRO A 9 -16.84 -24.55 49.60
N LEU A 10 -16.33 -23.74 50.54
CA LEU A 10 -15.84 -24.30 51.80
C LEU A 10 -15.87 -23.32 52.97
N VAL A 11 -16.28 -23.88 54.10
CA VAL A 11 -16.69 -23.33 55.39
C VAL A 11 -15.49 -23.06 56.29
N ALA A 12 -15.54 -22.00 57.10
CA ALA A 12 -15.32 -22.02 58.56
C ALA A 12 -15.32 -20.60 59.13
N GLY A 13 -16.11 -20.37 60.18
CA GLY A 13 -16.32 -19.06 60.78
C GLY A 13 -15.38 -18.74 61.94
N ALA A 14 -15.42 -17.48 62.38
CA ALA A 14 -15.19 -17.08 63.76
C ALA A 14 -15.48 -15.58 63.94
N LEU A 15 -16.29 -15.30 64.97
CA LEU A 15 -16.25 -14.13 65.87
C LEU A 15 -16.71 -12.77 65.33
N LEU A 16 -17.96 -12.45 65.69
CA LEU A 16 -18.50 -11.10 65.77
C LEU A 16 -17.77 -10.31 66.86
N VAL A 17 -17.02 -9.30 66.45
CA VAL A 17 -16.59 -8.18 67.29
C VAL A 17 -17.17 -6.91 66.65
N PRO A 18 -17.79 -5.99 67.39
CA PRO A 18 -18.24 -4.72 66.81
C PRO A 18 -17.01 -3.90 66.42
N VAL A 19 -16.60 -4.02 65.16
CA VAL A 19 -15.63 -3.11 64.54
C VAL A 19 -16.38 -1.78 64.36
N THR A 20 -15.94 -0.79 65.12
CA THR A 20 -16.23 0.61 64.86
C THR A 20 -15.92 0.89 63.39
N LEU A 21 -16.96 1.23 62.63
CA LEU A 21 -16.82 1.67 61.24
C LEU A 21 -15.76 2.79 61.20
N PRO A 22 -14.64 2.61 60.48
CA PRO A 22 -13.82 3.76 60.16
C PRO A 22 -14.70 4.70 59.32
N ALA A 23 -14.61 5.99 59.65
CA ALA A 23 -15.23 7.06 58.91
C ALA A 23 -15.10 6.78 57.41
N GLN A 24 -16.23 6.85 56.72
CA GLN A 24 -16.31 6.74 55.28
C GLN A 24 -15.32 7.77 54.71
N ALA A 25 -14.14 7.31 54.28
CA ALA A 25 -13.24 8.12 53.51
C ALA A 25 -14.06 8.55 52.31
N ALA A 26 -14.31 9.86 52.19
CA ALA A 26 -14.83 10.42 50.97
C ALA A 26 -14.00 9.81 49.85
N ALA A 27 -14.65 9.13 48.91
CA ALA A 27 -13.96 8.62 47.74
C ALA A 27 -13.18 9.80 47.17
N ASP A 28 -11.85 9.68 47.13
CA ASP A 28 -11.02 10.66 46.44
C ASP A 28 -11.67 10.88 45.08
N PRO A 29 -11.91 12.14 44.67
CA PRO A 29 -12.48 12.40 43.36
C PRO A 29 -11.61 11.65 42.34
N ALA A 30 -12.27 10.85 41.49
CA ALA A 30 -11.61 10.13 40.41
C ALA A 30 -10.55 11.04 39.79
N PRO A 31 -9.30 10.58 39.59
CA PRO A 31 -8.22 11.45 39.18
C PRO A 31 -8.68 12.20 37.94
N LEU A 32 -8.90 13.51 38.10
CA LEU A 32 -9.10 14.39 36.98
C LEU A 32 -7.87 14.19 36.12
N ILE A 33 -8.04 13.68 34.90
CA ILE A 33 -7.02 13.78 33.86
C ILE A 33 -6.82 15.28 33.66
N ARG A 34 -5.93 15.88 34.46
CA ARG A 34 -5.42 17.23 34.24
C ARG A 34 -4.70 17.15 32.91
N THR A 35 -5.40 17.53 31.85
CA THR A 35 -4.75 17.86 30.59
C THR A 35 -3.85 19.05 30.89
N ALA A 36 -2.55 18.80 30.95
CA ALA A 36 -1.59 19.89 31.08
C ALA A 36 -1.86 20.90 29.95
N PRO A 37 -1.86 22.21 30.23
CA PRO A 37 -2.04 23.21 29.18
C PRO A 37 -0.95 23.02 28.12
N VAL A 38 -1.38 23.00 26.86
CA VAL A 38 -0.47 22.86 25.71
C VAL A 38 0.54 24.01 25.74
N SER A 39 1.83 23.69 25.78
CA SER A 39 2.87 24.72 25.77
C SER A 39 3.06 25.34 24.37
N SER A 40 3.70 26.50 24.27
CA SER A 40 4.07 27.08 22.97
C SER A 40 4.99 26.16 22.17
N SER A 41 5.89 25.43 22.85
CA SER A 41 6.75 24.41 22.26
C SER A 41 5.94 23.25 21.66
N ASP A 42 4.86 22.83 22.32
CA ASP A 42 3.98 21.78 21.80
C ASP A 42 3.22 22.26 20.55
N ALA A 43 2.82 23.53 20.52
CA ALA A 43 2.16 24.12 19.36
C ALA A 43 3.09 24.23 18.15
N ASP A 44 4.35 24.62 18.34
CA ASP A 44 5.32 24.70 17.24
C ASP A 44 5.76 23.33 16.74
N HIS A 45 5.95 22.37 17.64
CA HIS A 45 6.18 20.98 17.28
C HIS A 45 4.98 20.39 16.50
N ALA A 46 3.75 20.71 16.90
CA ALA A 46 2.55 20.29 16.18
C ALA A 46 2.47 20.88 14.75
N LYS A 47 2.93 22.13 14.53
CA LYS A 47 3.04 22.70 13.17
C LYS A 47 4.04 21.93 12.30
N SER A 48 5.17 21.50 12.88
CA SER A 48 6.14 20.64 12.17
C SER A 48 5.51 19.31 11.76
N ILE A 49 4.79 18.66 12.69
CA ILE A 49 4.07 17.42 12.42
C ILE A 49 3.05 17.59 11.28
N ILE A 50 2.32 18.71 11.25
CA ILE A 50 1.37 18.99 10.16
C ILE A 50 2.10 19.03 8.80
N LYS A 51 3.24 19.72 8.72
CA LYS A 51 4.03 19.80 7.49
C LYS A 51 4.53 18.42 7.04
N ASP A 52 5.01 17.60 7.97
CA ASP A 52 5.48 16.25 7.66
C ASP A 52 4.33 15.37 7.14
N LEU A 53 3.15 15.47 7.78
CA LEU A 53 1.95 14.74 7.37
C LEU A 53 1.41 15.20 6.00
N ASP A 54 1.45 16.51 5.70
CA ASP A 54 1.08 17.04 4.39
C ASP A 54 2.02 16.48 3.31
N GLY A 55 3.33 16.48 3.56
CA GLY A 55 4.31 15.87 2.65
C GLY A 55 4.14 14.35 2.49
N GLN A 56 3.69 13.63 3.52
CA GLN A 56 3.35 12.21 3.41
C GLN A 56 2.04 11.98 2.63
N ALA A 57 1.04 12.83 2.82
CA ALA A 57 -0.20 12.77 2.05
C ALA A 57 0.07 12.92 0.55
N ASP A 58 0.94 13.86 0.17
CA ASP A 58 1.35 14.04 -1.22
C ASP A 58 2.04 12.79 -1.79
N LYS A 59 3.02 12.23 -1.07
CA LYS A 59 3.73 11.01 -1.49
C LYS A 59 2.82 9.80 -1.63
N LEU A 60 1.89 9.60 -0.69
CA LEU A 60 0.93 8.50 -0.74
C LEU A 60 -0.10 8.72 -1.86
N GLY A 61 -0.52 9.96 -2.09
CA GLY A 61 -1.37 10.35 -3.21
C GLY A 61 -0.70 10.09 -4.57
N ASP A 62 0.60 10.35 -4.68
CA ASP A 62 1.38 10.02 -5.87
C ASP A 62 1.52 8.50 -6.04
N LEU A 63 1.79 7.77 -4.96
CA LEU A 63 1.89 6.30 -5.00
C LEU A 63 0.59 5.64 -5.51
N LEU A 64 -0.58 6.15 -5.12
CA LEU A 64 -1.88 5.68 -5.62
C LEU A 64 -2.04 5.78 -7.15
N LYS A 65 -1.35 6.72 -7.81
CA LYS A 65 -1.41 6.88 -9.27
C LYS A 65 -0.70 5.73 -10.00
N PHE A 66 0.24 5.06 -9.34
CA PHE A 66 1.11 4.05 -9.95
C PHE A 66 0.82 2.62 -9.46
N LEU A 67 0.12 2.46 -8.34
CA LEU A 67 -0.27 1.15 -7.83
C LEU A 67 -1.36 0.49 -8.71
N PRO A 68 -1.15 -0.75 -9.19
CA PRO A 68 -2.21 -1.48 -9.87
C PRO A 68 -3.33 -1.84 -8.89
N ALA A 69 -4.55 -2.04 -9.40
CA ALA A 69 -5.71 -2.40 -8.58
C ALA A 69 -5.43 -3.69 -7.78
N GLY A 70 -5.56 -3.63 -6.45
CA GLY A 70 -5.40 -4.76 -5.54
C GLY A 70 -4.00 -4.94 -4.93
N GLU A 71 -2.99 -4.19 -5.36
CA GLU A 71 -1.65 -4.22 -4.74
C GLU A 71 -1.49 -3.02 -3.82
N TYR A 72 -1.58 -3.24 -2.50
CA TYR A 72 -1.40 -2.23 -1.44
C TYR A 72 -2.37 -1.03 -1.47
N LYS A 73 -3.22 -0.92 -2.50
CA LYS A 73 -4.07 0.25 -2.74
C LYS A 73 -4.99 0.54 -1.55
N ASP A 74 -5.66 -0.47 -1.03
CA ASP A 74 -6.55 -0.31 0.12
C ASP A 74 -5.75 0.10 1.37
N GLN A 75 -4.59 -0.51 1.60
CA GLN A 75 -3.70 -0.13 2.70
C GLN A 75 -3.17 1.31 2.56
N VAL A 76 -2.88 1.78 1.35
CA VAL A 76 -2.47 3.18 1.11
C VAL A 76 -3.63 4.14 1.34
N VAL A 77 -4.87 3.77 0.98
CA VAL A 77 -6.07 4.56 1.28
C VAL A 77 -6.30 4.64 2.80
N ASP A 78 -6.21 3.52 3.51
CA ASP A 78 -6.34 3.49 4.97
C ASP A 78 -5.23 4.28 5.67
N LEU A 79 -4.01 4.22 5.13
CA LEU A 79 -2.89 5.03 5.61
C LEU A 79 -3.13 6.52 5.36
N LEU A 80 -3.68 6.91 4.21
CA LEU A 80 -4.07 8.30 3.93
C LEU A 80 -5.15 8.79 4.91
N HIS A 81 -6.17 7.99 5.20
CA HIS A 81 -7.15 8.32 6.24
C HIS A 81 -6.49 8.55 7.60
N THR A 82 -5.51 7.71 7.94
CA THR A 82 -4.72 7.82 9.17
C THR A 82 -3.88 9.09 9.20
N VAL A 83 -3.22 9.46 8.08
CA VAL A 83 -2.49 10.73 7.93
C VAL A 83 -3.41 11.92 8.20
N PHE A 84 -4.61 11.93 7.63
CA PHE A 84 -5.57 13.00 7.88
C PHE A 84 -6.05 13.04 9.34
N ASN A 85 -6.23 11.89 9.98
CA ASN A 85 -6.59 11.83 11.40
C ASN A 85 -5.48 12.38 12.31
N LEU A 86 -4.22 12.00 12.05
CA LEU A 86 -3.05 12.53 12.78
C LEU A 86 -2.90 14.03 12.56
N ARG A 87 -3.15 14.50 11.33
CA ARG A 87 -3.09 15.93 11.00
C ARG A 87 -4.13 16.72 11.78
N ARG A 88 -5.38 16.22 11.87
CA ARG A 88 -6.42 16.83 12.71
C ARG A 88 -6.04 16.82 14.19
N ALA A 89 -5.40 15.75 14.68
CA ALA A 89 -4.91 15.70 16.06
C ALA A 89 -3.82 16.74 16.33
N ALA A 90 -2.87 16.90 15.43
CA ALA A 90 -1.83 17.93 15.50
C ALA A 90 -2.43 19.36 15.43
N GLN A 91 -3.44 19.59 14.58
CA GLN A 91 -4.15 20.86 14.54
C GLN A 91 -4.86 21.19 15.86
N LYS A 92 -5.48 20.20 16.51
CA LYS A 92 -6.07 20.40 17.84
C LYS A 92 -5.02 20.90 18.83
N ILE A 93 -3.84 20.29 18.86
CA ILE A 93 -2.72 20.72 19.71
C ILE A 93 -2.28 22.14 19.35
N ALA A 94 -2.06 22.45 18.07
CA ALA A 94 -1.67 23.78 17.63
C ALA A 94 -2.68 24.88 18.01
N THR A 95 -3.95 24.51 18.24
CA THR A 95 -5.03 25.41 18.69
C THR A 95 -5.33 25.30 20.20
N GLY A 96 -4.49 24.62 20.98
CA GLY A 96 -4.64 24.47 22.44
C GLY A 96 -5.73 23.49 22.88
N LYS A 97 -6.23 22.64 21.99
CA LYS A 97 -7.27 21.63 22.27
C LYS A 97 -6.68 20.25 22.51
N VAL A 98 -7.40 19.43 23.28
CA VAL A 98 -7.01 18.06 23.60
C VAL A 98 -7.11 17.17 22.35
N PRO A 99 -6.02 16.50 21.94
CA PRO A 99 -6.02 15.55 20.80
C PRO A 99 -6.74 14.23 21.14
N PHE A 100 -7.08 13.46 20.11
CA PHE A 100 -7.64 12.09 20.27
C PHE A 100 -6.56 11.06 20.64
N TYR A 101 -5.32 11.27 20.18
CA TYR A 101 -4.15 10.47 20.54
C TYR A 101 -3.42 11.09 21.72
N LYS A 102 -2.72 10.27 22.52
CA LYS A 102 -1.81 10.78 23.56
C LYS A 102 -0.68 11.61 22.92
N LEU A 103 -0.35 12.75 23.52
CA LEU A 103 0.60 13.72 22.98
C LEU A 103 1.98 13.11 22.72
N ASP A 104 2.44 12.27 23.66
CA ASP A 104 3.74 11.58 23.62
C ASP A 104 3.85 10.50 22.53
N THR A 105 2.72 10.07 21.96
CA THR A 105 2.69 9.06 20.88
C THR A 105 2.72 9.66 19.47
N LEU A 106 2.41 10.95 19.31
CA LEU A 106 2.18 11.54 17.98
C LEU A 106 3.39 11.46 17.07
N SER A 107 4.59 11.80 17.56
CA SER A 107 5.81 11.71 16.75
C SER A 107 6.10 10.27 16.34
N ALA A 108 5.88 9.29 17.22
CA ALA A 108 6.05 7.88 16.89
C ALA A 108 5.06 7.42 15.82
N ARG A 109 3.80 7.87 15.87
CA ARG A 109 2.79 7.58 14.84
C ARG A 109 3.18 8.19 13.49
N VAL A 110 3.69 9.42 13.46
CA VAL A 110 4.19 10.06 12.22
C VAL A 110 5.38 9.29 11.63
N GLN A 111 6.29 8.81 12.48
CA GLN A 111 7.41 7.96 12.05
C GLN A 111 6.95 6.62 11.50
N LEU A 112 5.95 5.99 12.12
CA LEU A 112 5.37 4.75 11.63
C LEU A 112 4.65 4.95 10.28
N VAL A 113 3.87 6.02 10.12
CA VAL A 113 3.30 6.40 8.81
C VAL A 113 4.38 6.53 7.74
N THR A 114 5.45 7.26 8.04
CA THR A 114 6.58 7.46 7.12
C THR A 114 7.24 6.14 6.76
N THR A 115 7.44 5.28 7.75
CA THR A 115 8.03 3.94 7.56
C THR A 115 7.15 3.08 6.67
N ILE A 116 5.84 3.01 6.93
CA ILE A 116 4.91 2.24 6.10
C ILE A 116 4.91 2.77 4.66
N GLY A 117 4.81 4.08 4.46
CA GLY A 117 4.80 4.69 3.12
C GLY A 117 6.06 4.37 2.31
N GLN A 118 7.23 4.48 2.95
CA GLN A 118 8.52 4.10 2.34
C GLN A 118 8.59 2.60 2.05
N THR A 119 8.19 1.75 3.00
CA THR A 119 8.21 0.30 2.78
C THR A 119 7.27 -0.14 1.66
N ILE A 120 6.08 0.45 1.52
CA ILE A 120 5.20 0.15 0.37
C ILE A 120 5.88 0.57 -0.93
N HIS A 121 6.43 1.78 -0.99
CA HIS A 121 7.15 2.26 -2.17
C HIS A 121 8.30 1.30 -2.56
N ASP A 122 9.11 0.92 -1.59
CA ASP A 122 10.26 0.04 -1.82
C ASP A 122 9.83 -1.39 -2.20
N SER A 123 8.78 -1.93 -1.55
CA SER A 123 8.24 -3.26 -1.88
C SER A 123 7.70 -3.35 -3.30
N VAL A 124 6.99 -2.31 -3.78
CA VAL A 124 6.47 -2.27 -5.15
C VAL A 124 7.60 -2.38 -6.18
N ASN A 125 8.78 -1.86 -5.87
CA ASN A 125 9.93 -1.90 -6.77
C ASN A 125 10.77 -3.17 -6.60
N ASN A 126 10.99 -3.62 -5.36
CA ASN A 126 11.99 -4.65 -5.06
C ASN A 126 11.41 -6.06 -4.90
N PHE A 127 10.09 -6.22 -4.76
CA PHE A 127 9.46 -7.54 -4.60
C PHE A 127 8.88 -8.12 -5.90
N GLN A 128 9.06 -7.47 -7.05
CA GLN A 128 8.48 -7.91 -8.32
C GLN A 128 9.02 -9.27 -8.79
N THR A 129 10.28 -9.57 -8.48
CA THR A 129 10.96 -10.84 -8.80
C THR A 129 10.87 -11.85 -7.66
N LYS A 130 10.34 -11.45 -6.51
CA LYS A 130 10.27 -12.28 -5.31
C LYS A 130 9.05 -13.20 -5.35
N PRO A 131 9.07 -14.31 -4.59
CA PRO A 131 7.91 -15.16 -4.44
C PRO A 131 6.72 -14.37 -3.89
N ARG A 132 5.50 -14.81 -4.23
CA ARG A 132 4.26 -14.19 -3.73
C ARG A 132 4.26 -13.99 -2.20
N GLN A 133 4.91 -14.90 -1.48
CA GLN A 133 5.05 -14.85 -0.02
C GLN A 133 5.69 -13.55 0.49
N ALA A 134 6.66 -12.97 -0.22
CA ALA A 134 7.31 -11.71 0.18
C ALA A 134 6.27 -10.57 0.25
N ASN A 135 5.48 -10.42 -0.80
CA ASN A 135 4.44 -9.39 -0.86
C ASN A 135 3.28 -9.66 0.13
N VAL A 136 2.86 -10.92 0.28
CA VAL A 136 1.77 -11.29 1.22
C VAL A 136 2.17 -11.01 2.67
N THR A 137 3.35 -11.44 3.08
CA THR A 137 3.83 -11.23 4.47
C THR A 137 4.07 -9.76 4.77
N MET A 138 4.58 -9.00 3.80
CA MET A 138 4.71 -7.55 3.93
C MET A 138 3.35 -6.86 4.00
N GLY A 139 2.39 -7.26 3.15
CA GLY A 139 1.03 -6.72 3.19
C GLY A 139 0.35 -6.93 4.53
N LEU A 140 0.54 -8.10 5.16
CA LEU A 140 0.02 -8.39 6.50
C LEU A 140 0.66 -7.49 7.58
N GLU A 141 1.97 -7.30 7.54
CA GLU A 141 2.67 -6.42 8.50
C GLU A 141 2.24 -4.96 8.32
N ILE A 142 2.06 -4.49 7.08
CA ILE A 142 1.52 -3.16 6.80
C ILE A 142 0.11 -3.02 7.40
N THR A 143 -0.77 -4.01 7.21
CA THR A 143 -2.11 -3.99 7.80
C THR A 143 -2.06 -3.90 9.33
N LYS A 144 -1.20 -4.70 9.97
CA LYS A 144 -0.98 -4.66 11.42
C LYS A 144 -0.48 -3.28 11.89
N ALA A 145 0.48 -2.71 11.17
CA ALA A 145 1.02 -1.40 11.46
C ALA A 145 -0.03 -0.28 11.34
N VAL A 146 -0.93 -0.38 10.34
CA VAL A 146 -2.07 0.55 10.22
C VAL A 146 -3.05 0.38 11.40
N VAL A 147 -3.33 -0.84 11.86
CA VAL A 147 -4.17 -1.08 13.06
C VAL A 147 -3.55 -0.41 14.31
N ILE A 148 -2.24 -0.57 14.51
CA ILE A 148 -1.48 0.07 15.60
C ILE A 148 -1.52 1.60 15.49
N LEU A 149 -1.46 2.14 14.27
CA LEU A 149 -1.57 3.58 14.04
C LEU A 149 -2.94 4.17 14.38
N VAL A 150 -4.03 3.44 14.12
CA VAL A 150 -5.38 3.96 14.36
C VAL A 150 -5.84 3.81 15.81
N ASP A 151 -5.33 2.81 16.53
CA ASP A 151 -5.70 2.54 17.91
C ASP A 151 -5.17 3.66 18.85
N PRO A 152 -6.04 4.43 19.53
CA PRO A 152 -5.63 5.48 20.46
C PRO A 152 -4.97 4.97 21.74
N MET A 153 -5.15 3.69 22.09
CA MET A 153 -4.63 3.10 23.32
C MET A 153 -3.20 2.60 23.19
N THR A 154 -2.74 2.35 21.95
CA THR A 154 -1.37 1.94 21.66
C THR A 154 -0.35 2.91 22.26
N THR A 155 0.61 2.34 22.96
CA THR A 155 1.73 3.02 23.62
C THR A 155 2.83 3.40 22.64
N LYS A 156 3.69 4.33 23.04
CA LYS A 156 4.86 4.73 22.26
C LYS A 156 5.82 3.55 21.99
N ASP A 157 5.98 2.66 22.96
CA ASP A 157 6.88 1.51 22.85
C ASP A 157 6.34 0.48 21.85
N GLU A 158 5.03 0.21 21.86
CA GLU A 158 4.39 -0.66 20.86
C GLU A 158 4.52 -0.09 19.45
N ILE A 159 4.33 1.23 19.26
CA ILE A 159 4.53 1.88 17.96
C ILE A 159 6.00 1.75 17.51
N THR A 160 6.95 1.94 18.43
CA THR A 160 8.38 1.86 18.12
C THR A 160 8.80 0.42 17.77
N ALA A 161 8.27 -0.57 18.49
CA ALA A 161 8.46 -1.98 18.17
C ALA A 161 7.89 -2.32 16.79
N GLU A 162 6.74 -1.75 16.42
CA GLU A 162 6.15 -1.96 15.10
C GLU A 162 6.97 -1.33 13.97
N ILE A 163 7.56 -0.14 14.19
CA ILE A 163 8.49 0.46 13.23
C ILE A 163 9.66 -0.50 12.94
N ALA A 164 10.20 -1.15 13.96
CA ALA A 164 11.26 -2.15 13.78
C ALA A 164 10.73 -3.39 13.04
N ALA A 165 9.56 -3.91 13.43
CA ALA A 165 8.94 -5.07 12.81
C ALA A 165 8.68 -4.89 11.31
N VAL A 166 8.16 -3.72 10.90
CA VAL A 166 7.94 -3.38 9.47
C VAL A 166 9.27 -3.41 8.70
N LYS A 167 10.32 -2.80 9.26
CA LYS A 167 11.65 -2.76 8.63
C LYS A 167 12.27 -4.15 8.52
N ASP A 168 12.15 -4.96 9.55
CA ASP A 168 12.71 -6.31 9.56
C ASP A 168 11.93 -7.25 8.64
N ARG A 169 10.61 -7.09 8.56
CA ARG A 169 9.78 -7.82 7.58
C ARG A 169 10.19 -7.47 6.15
N TYR A 170 10.45 -6.20 5.86
CA TYR A 170 10.93 -5.77 4.55
C TYR A 170 12.28 -6.44 4.20
N LYS A 171 13.25 -6.41 5.12
CA LYS A 171 14.54 -7.10 4.94
C LYS A 171 14.38 -8.60 4.73
N ALA A 172 13.50 -9.25 5.48
CA ALA A 172 13.22 -10.67 5.34
C ALA A 172 12.61 -11.00 3.95
N GLY A 173 11.73 -10.14 3.44
CA GLY A 173 11.19 -10.24 2.08
C GLY A 173 12.27 -10.09 1.01
N LEU A 174 13.20 -9.13 1.18
CA LEU A 174 14.33 -8.95 0.26
C LEU A 174 15.27 -10.17 0.22
N ALA A 175 15.49 -10.81 1.36
CA ALA A 175 16.35 -11.97 1.49
C ALA A 175 15.77 -13.25 0.85
N MET A 176 14.48 -13.25 0.46
CA MET A 176 13.90 -14.40 -0.24
C MET A 176 14.55 -14.59 -1.63
N PRO A 177 14.75 -15.85 -2.07
CA PRO A 177 15.31 -16.13 -3.39
C PRO A 177 14.37 -15.63 -4.48
N ASP A 178 14.93 -15.09 -5.56
CA ASP A 178 14.15 -14.69 -6.73
C ASP A 178 13.51 -15.90 -7.43
N LEU A 179 12.40 -15.64 -8.11
CA LEU A 179 11.71 -16.63 -8.91
C LEU A 179 12.59 -17.09 -10.08
N LYS A 180 12.63 -18.40 -10.29
CA LYS A 180 13.26 -19.03 -11.46
C LYS A 180 12.33 -18.94 -12.66
N ASP A 181 12.89 -19.06 -13.86
CA ASP A 181 12.12 -19.03 -15.10
C ASP A 181 11.12 -20.20 -15.19
N THR A 182 11.40 -21.33 -14.54
CA THR A 182 10.51 -22.49 -14.46
C THR A 182 9.36 -22.32 -13.47
N ASP A 183 9.44 -21.33 -12.58
CA ASP A 183 8.45 -21.15 -11.52
C ASP A 183 7.15 -20.55 -12.09
N PRO A 184 5.99 -20.81 -11.47
CA PRO A 184 4.74 -20.15 -11.86
C PRO A 184 4.85 -18.63 -11.76
N ALA A 185 4.40 -17.92 -12.80
CA ALA A 185 4.40 -16.47 -12.81
C ALA A 185 3.46 -15.91 -11.73
N THR A 186 3.98 -15.00 -10.90
CA THR A 186 3.16 -14.27 -9.94
C THR A 186 2.33 -13.19 -10.63
N ILE A 187 1.36 -12.62 -9.91
CA ILE A 187 0.62 -11.44 -10.39
C ILE A 187 1.56 -10.27 -10.72
N TYR A 188 2.66 -10.12 -9.97
CA TYR A 188 3.66 -9.07 -10.19
C TYR A 188 4.42 -9.27 -11.50
N THR A 189 4.88 -10.51 -11.78
CA THR A 189 5.51 -10.85 -13.07
C THR A 189 4.54 -10.60 -14.23
N LYS A 190 3.27 -10.97 -14.07
CA LYS A 190 2.22 -10.73 -15.08
C LYS A 190 1.86 -9.25 -15.24
N SER A 191 1.96 -8.46 -14.18
CA SER A 191 1.76 -7.01 -14.23
C SER A 191 2.80 -6.35 -15.13
N HIS A 192 4.05 -6.81 -15.09
CA HIS A 192 5.11 -6.35 -16.02
C HIS A 192 4.76 -6.62 -17.48
N LEU A 193 4.41 -7.86 -17.81
CA LEU A 193 3.97 -8.23 -19.17
C LEU A 193 2.76 -7.41 -19.63
N ASN A 194 1.78 -7.17 -18.76
CA ASN A 194 0.62 -6.35 -19.08
C ASN A 194 1.00 -4.89 -19.38
N LYS A 195 1.94 -4.31 -18.62
CA LYS A 195 2.48 -2.96 -18.91
C LYS A 195 3.14 -2.92 -20.29
N ALA A 196 3.96 -3.92 -20.64
CA ALA A 196 4.58 -4.02 -21.96
C ALA A 196 3.54 -4.11 -23.09
N ILE A 197 2.49 -4.94 -22.91
CA ILE A 197 1.37 -5.06 -23.85
C ILE A 197 0.69 -3.71 -24.09
N TRP A 198 0.37 -2.97 -23.01
CA TRP A 198 -0.25 -1.66 -23.12
C TRP A 198 0.67 -0.62 -23.76
N GLN A 199 1.96 -0.63 -23.43
CA GLN A 199 2.94 0.26 -24.04
C GLN A 199 3.04 0.04 -25.55
N VAL A 200 3.10 -1.21 -26.01
CA VAL A 200 3.16 -1.54 -27.44
C VAL A 200 1.85 -1.14 -28.15
N ARG A 201 0.68 -1.33 -27.51
CA ARG A 201 -0.60 -0.86 -28.06
C ARG A 201 -0.62 0.66 -28.24
N HIS A 202 -0.15 1.39 -27.23
CA HIS A 202 -0.05 2.85 -27.28
C HIS A 202 0.92 3.30 -28.39
N ASN A 203 2.13 2.72 -28.40
CA ASN A 203 3.15 3.03 -29.39
C ASN A 203 2.72 2.70 -30.82
N ARG A 204 2.04 1.57 -31.03
CA ARG A 204 1.42 1.22 -32.32
C ARG A 204 0.43 2.30 -32.77
N ALA A 205 -0.46 2.75 -31.88
CA ALA A 205 -1.44 3.79 -32.19
C ALA A 205 -0.77 5.12 -32.54
N LYS A 206 0.28 5.50 -31.81
CA LYS A 206 1.00 6.76 -32.01
C LYS A 206 1.92 6.76 -33.23
N ASN A 207 2.65 5.67 -33.44
CA ASN A 207 3.79 5.64 -34.36
C ASN A 207 3.50 4.90 -35.66
N LEU A 208 2.62 3.90 -35.66
CA LEU A 208 2.44 2.99 -36.80
C LEU A 208 1.07 3.16 -37.48
N ALA A 209 0.03 3.48 -36.71
CA ALA A 209 -1.34 3.61 -37.22
C ALA A 209 -1.41 4.68 -38.33
N GLY A 210 -1.99 4.29 -39.47
CA GLY A 210 -2.10 5.17 -40.63
C GLY A 210 -0.82 5.34 -41.45
N LYS A 211 0.36 4.94 -40.94
CA LYS A 211 1.66 5.08 -41.62
C LYS A 211 2.12 3.76 -42.26
N LYS A 212 2.04 2.66 -41.52
CA LYS A 212 2.47 1.33 -42.00
C LYS A 212 1.36 0.62 -42.78
N ASP A 213 1.76 -0.34 -43.60
CA ASP A 213 0.84 -1.21 -44.32
C ASP A 213 -0.04 -2.04 -43.36
N ARG A 214 -1.25 -2.38 -43.79
CA ARG A 214 -2.21 -3.14 -42.98
C ARG A 214 -1.68 -4.54 -42.61
N ALA A 215 -0.89 -5.18 -43.46
CA ALA A 215 -0.28 -6.48 -43.18
C ALA A 215 0.70 -6.40 -42.00
N VAL A 216 1.57 -5.38 -41.98
CA VAL A 216 2.52 -5.14 -40.88
C VAL A 216 1.78 -4.95 -39.54
N ILE A 217 0.72 -4.13 -39.54
CA ILE A 217 -0.10 -3.92 -38.35
C ILE A 217 -0.82 -5.22 -37.92
N LYS A 218 -1.28 -6.03 -38.88
CA LYS A 218 -1.95 -7.31 -38.60
C LYS A 218 -0.99 -8.30 -37.95
N GLU A 219 0.27 -8.35 -38.38
CA GLU A 219 1.29 -9.20 -37.76
C GLU A 219 1.60 -8.77 -36.34
N LEU A 220 1.84 -7.48 -36.09
CA LEU A 220 2.03 -6.96 -34.74
C LEU A 220 0.82 -7.28 -33.84
N ASN A 221 -0.40 -7.19 -34.36
CA ASN A 221 -1.61 -7.52 -33.60
C ASN A 221 -1.69 -9.01 -33.23
N LYS A 222 -1.15 -9.92 -34.05
CA LYS A 222 -1.05 -11.35 -33.69
C LYS A 222 -0.11 -11.54 -32.51
N GLU A 223 1.04 -10.89 -32.51
CA GLU A 223 2.00 -10.98 -31.39
C GLU A 223 1.45 -10.36 -30.11
N ILE A 224 0.74 -9.22 -30.21
CA ILE A 224 -0.03 -8.66 -29.08
C ILE A 224 -1.04 -9.69 -28.54
N ALA A 225 -1.77 -10.38 -29.40
CA ALA A 225 -2.76 -11.38 -28.98
C ALA A 225 -2.11 -12.60 -28.30
N LYS A 226 -0.95 -13.06 -28.79
CA LYS A 226 -0.18 -14.14 -28.14
C LYS A 226 0.30 -13.74 -26.75
N ALA A 227 0.88 -12.54 -26.61
CA ALA A 227 1.33 -12.02 -25.32
C ALA A 227 0.16 -11.89 -24.32
N VAL A 228 -1.01 -11.44 -24.77
CA VAL A 228 -2.24 -11.42 -23.96
C VAL A 228 -2.66 -12.85 -23.55
N GLY A 229 -2.51 -13.82 -24.44
CA GLY A 229 -2.76 -15.24 -24.14
C GLY A 229 -1.87 -15.77 -23.02
N VAL A 230 -0.57 -15.43 -23.03
CA VAL A 230 0.37 -15.77 -21.95
C VAL A 230 -0.05 -15.07 -20.65
N TRP A 231 -0.40 -13.78 -20.71
CA TRP A 231 -0.84 -13.02 -19.54
C TRP A 231 -2.07 -13.65 -18.85
N PHE A 232 -3.10 -14.03 -19.61
CA PHE A 232 -4.30 -14.67 -19.05
C PHE A 232 -4.09 -16.13 -18.61
N ARG A 233 -3.09 -16.84 -19.15
CA ARG A 233 -2.88 -18.26 -18.85
C ARG A 233 -2.51 -18.48 -17.39
N ALA A 234 -3.38 -19.11 -16.60
CA ALA A 234 -3.15 -19.33 -15.17
C ALA A 234 -1.83 -20.07 -14.86
N LYS A 235 -1.40 -21.00 -15.73
CA LYS A 235 -0.20 -21.83 -15.56
C LYS A 235 1.06 -21.29 -16.26
N SER A 236 1.06 -20.06 -16.76
CA SER A 236 2.25 -19.47 -17.38
C SER A 236 3.40 -19.40 -16.37
N THR A 237 4.61 -19.74 -16.80
CA THR A 237 5.81 -19.58 -15.99
C THR A 237 6.37 -18.16 -16.07
N VAL A 238 7.34 -17.84 -15.21
CA VAL A 238 8.11 -16.59 -15.31
C VAL A 238 8.83 -16.51 -16.66
N GLY A 239 9.42 -17.62 -17.11
CA GLY A 239 10.07 -17.73 -18.41
C GLY A 239 9.12 -17.46 -19.57
N ASP A 240 7.90 -18.00 -19.54
CA ASP A 240 6.87 -17.72 -20.56
C ASP A 240 6.57 -16.21 -20.66
N CYS A 241 6.48 -15.53 -19.50
CA CYS A 241 6.19 -14.10 -19.47
C CYS A 241 7.35 -13.27 -20.04
N LYS A 242 8.59 -13.61 -19.68
CA LYS A 242 9.80 -12.94 -20.21
C LYS A 242 9.94 -13.15 -21.71
N ALA A 243 9.73 -14.37 -22.19
CA ALA A 243 9.77 -14.69 -23.62
C ALA A 243 8.70 -13.92 -24.39
N ALA A 244 7.45 -13.91 -23.90
CA ALA A 244 6.36 -13.17 -24.52
C ALA A 244 6.64 -11.66 -24.60
N GLU A 245 7.28 -11.09 -23.59
CA GLU A 245 7.69 -9.69 -23.60
C GLU A 245 8.79 -9.41 -24.65
N ALA A 246 9.81 -10.25 -24.71
CA ALA A 246 10.88 -10.14 -25.70
C ALA A 246 10.33 -10.26 -27.13
N GLU A 247 9.51 -11.29 -27.40
CA GLU A 247 8.87 -11.50 -28.70
C GLU A 247 7.98 -10.32 -29.10
N LEU A 248 7.23 -9.76 -28.14
CA LEU A 248 6.39 -8.60 -28.38
C LEU A 248 7.20 -7.34 -28.72
N ASN A 249 8.30 -7.11 -28.01
CA ASN A 249 9.20 -5.98 -28.27
C ASN A 249 9.87 -6.13 -29.64
N ASP A 250 10.37 -7.31 -29.99
CA ASP A 250 10.95 -7.60 -31.29
C ASP A 250 9.94 -7.40 -32.43
N ALA A 251 8.70 -7.86 -32.24
CA ALA A 251 7.62 -7.65 -33.21
C ALA A 251 7.31 -6.16 -33.41
N TYR A 252 7.31 -5.38 -32.34
CA TYR A 252 7.14 -3.93 -32.42
C TYR A 252 8.29 -3.25 -33.17
N GLN A 253 9.55 -3.62 -32.89
CA GLN A 253 10.71 -3.06 -33.60
C GLN A 253 10.70 -3.43 -35.09
N LYS A 254 10.36 -4.67 -35.43
CA LYS A 254 10.17 -5.11 -36.83
C LYS A 254 9.09 -4.27 -37.54
N ALA A 255 7.95 -4.03 -36.87
CA ALA A 255 6.88 -3.22 -37.43
C ALA A 255 7.26 -1.73 -37.58
N LEU A 256 8.12 -1.22 -36.69
CA LEU A 256 8.63 0.15 -36.77
C LEU A 256 9.60 0.33 -37.94
N ALA A 257 10.47 -0.66 -38.17
CA ALA A 257 11.46 -0.69 -39.25
C ALA A 257 10.86 -0.97 -40.64
N ALA A 258 9.65 -1.54 -40.71
CA ALA A 258 8.97 -1.79 -41.99
C ALA A 258 8.75 -0.48 -42.77
N PRO A 259 8.79 -0.49 -44.11
CA PRO A 259 8.56 0.72 -44.90
C PRO A 259 7.15 1.29 -44.66
N ASP A 260 7.02 2.61 -44.77
CA ASP A 260 5.71 3.25 -44.76
C ASP A 260 4.91 2.83 -46.00
N LYS A 261 3.59 2.79 -45.88
CA LYS A 261 2.73 2.49 -47.02
C LYS A 261 2.94 3.54 -48.10
N GLU A 262 3.04 3.12 -49.35
CA GLU A 262 3.10 4.05 -50.48
C GLU A 262 1.86 4.96 -50.44
N LYS A 263 2.08 6.28 -50.57
CA LYS A 263 0.98 7.21 -50.79
C LYS A 263 0.38 6.83 -52.14
N LYS A 264 -0.83 6.24 -52.14
CA LYS A 264 -1.63 6.17 -53.37
C LYS A 264 -1.72 7.59 -53.93
N ALA A 265 -1.18 7.81 -55.12
CA ALA A 265 -1.36 9.06 -55.85
C ALA A 265 -2.87 9.36 -55.93
N PRO A 266 -3.30 10.63 -55.79
CA PRO A 266 -4.70 10.97 -55.94
C PRO A 266 -5.18 10.40 -57.26
N ALA A 267 -6.29 9.65 -57.21
CA ALA A 267 -6.91 9.08 -58.39
C ALA A 267 -7.11 10.23 -59.39
N GLN A 268 -6.45 10.17 -60.54
CA GLN A 268 -6.72 11.08 -61.63
C GLN A 268 -8.21 10.94 -61.94
N ASP A 269 -8.97 12.00 -61.72
CA ASP A 269 -10.37 12.10 -62.10
C ASP A 269 -10.49 11.66 -63.56
N LYS A 270 -11.06 10.47 -63.78
CA LYS A 270 -11.57 10.08 -65.09
C LYS A 270 -12.81 10.94 -65.36
N LYS A 271 -12.57 12.18 -65.77
CA LYS A 271 -13.51 13.01 -66.53
C LYS A 271 -12.93 13.27 -67.91
N ALA A 272 -13.12 12.29 -68.79
CA ALA A 272 -13.12 12.38 -70.24
C ALA A 272 -13.78 11.07 -70.71
N ALA A 273 -14.83 11.02 -71.52
CA ALA A 273 -15.47 12.00 -72.40
C ALA A 273 -16.99 11.73 -72.41
#